data_AF-N6UKQ1-F1
#
_entry.id   AF-N6UKQ1-F1
#
_cell.length_a   1.000
_cell.length_b   1.000
_cell.length_c   1.000
_cell.angle_alpha   90.00
_cell.angle_beta   90.00
_cell.angle_gamma   90.00
#
_symmetry.space_group_name_H-M   'P 1'
#
loop_
_entity.id
_entity.type
_entity.pdbx_description
1 polymer ?
#
loop_
_entity_poly.entity_id
_entity_poly.type
_entity_poly.pdbx_seq_one_letter_code
_entity_poly.pdbx_strand_id
1 'polypeptide(L)'
;MWVMVMRCVFKHHVYLCVVSTALMAGLALTSHTSKAYANQNCGSGSGAKTISDNVGPIVCDSGVTRTLNSSRGGDINIDMDEDMGSGEAAGAAVTVTGPGTNITIGKTLKVTGGLKGKPVIKVERGGALTLVEEVNVKGAGATIKKAIVVEGQGSSVTLNGKLTGFEGGEVKVSKGGTVVLGEGVEGIEGMKVKINDGGMVNMMGDVAFNNGEAGIKITGSRGNASVMGMGKTMTVTKGGGIQMDGDGGTASVVMLNIVGSGMGVDMQGTGTLNLTSVGISEFRVGVNAKNGTVNINGNSTITVTNSGTGIMVGSGATVKMMGGKD
;
A
#
# COMPACT_ATOMS: atom_id res chain seq x y z
N MET A 1 -44.26 -45.33 -47.42
CA MET A 1 -42.94 -45.16 -48.05
C MET A 1 -42.11 -44.29 -47.11
N TRP A 2 -41.14 -44.88 -46.41
CA TRP A 2 -40.43 -44.25 -45.27
C TRP A 2 -39.24 -43.42 -45.75
N VAL A 3 -39.09 -42.23 -45.17
CA VAL A 3 -37.97 -41.29 -45.38
C VAL A 3 -36.81 -41.70 -44.45
N MET A 4 -35.62 -41.93 -45.02
CA MET A 4 -34.39 -42.12 -44.24
C MET A 4 -33.74 -40.76 -43.96
N VAL A 5 -33.69 -40.39 -42.67
CA VAL A 5 -32.95 -39.24 -42.15
C VAL A 5 -31.51 -39.67 -41.87
N MET A 6 -30.54 -39.06 -42.54
CA MET A 6 -29.12 -39.25 -42.26
C MET A 6 -28.70 -38.25 -41.16
N ARG A 7 -28.43 -38.75 -39.95
CA ARG A 7 -27.84 -37.99 -38.85
C ARG A 7 -26.31 -38.00 -38.99
N CYS A 8 -25.68 -36.86 -39.25
CA CYS A 8 -24.25 -36.69 -39.05
C CYS A 8 -23.98 -36.45 -37.55
N VAL A 9 -23.41 -37.46 -36.89
CA VAL A 9 -22.83 -37.34 -35.55
C VAL A 9 -21.46 -36.70 -35.69
N PHE A 10 -21.37 -35.38 -35.52
CA PHE A 10 -20.08 -34.70 -35.40
C PHE A 10 -19.44 -35.10 -34.06
N LYS A 11 -18.39 -35.90 -34.16
CA LYS A 11 -17.59 -36.44 -33.06
C LYS A 11 -16.88 -35.27 -32.35
N HIS A 12 -17.34 -34.95 -31.14
CA HIS A 12 -17.02 -33.77 -30.34
C HIS A 12 -15.64 -33.84 -29.63
N HIS A 13 -14.57 -34.25 -30.32
CA HIS A 13 -13.33 -34.64 -29.62
C HIS A 13 -12.00 -34.30 -30.31
N VAL A 14 -11.92 -33.18 -31.04
CA VAL A 14 -10.64 -32.70 -31.60
C VAL A 14 -10.38 -31.20 -31.37
N TYR A 15 -11.41 -30.40 -31.07
CA TYR A 15 -11.23 -28.94 -30.95
C TYR A 15 -10.85 -28.42 -29.56
N LEU A 16 -10.87 -29.26 -28.52
CA LEU A 16 -10.58 -28.82 -27.15
C LEU A 16 -9.07 -28.78 -26.82
N CYS A 17 -8.23 -29.55 -27.53
CA CYS A 17 -6.78 -29.57 -27.25
C CYS A 17 -6.02 -28.38 -27.86
N VAL A 18 -6.44 -27.86 -29.02
CA VAL A 18 -5.72 -26.77 -29.71
C VAL A 18 -6.01 -25.40 -29.09
N VAL A 19 -7.20 -25.22 -28.51
CA VAL A 19 -7.56 -23.99 -27.79
C VAL A 19 -6.84 -23.91 -26.44
N SER A 20 -6.59 -25.05 -25.77
CA SER A 20 -5.84 -25.07 -24.50
C SER A 20 -4.35 -24.78 -24.65
N THR A 21 -3.68 -25.25 -25.72
CA THR A 21 -2.25 -24.99 -25.90
C THR A 21 -1.96 -23.54 -26.33
N ALA A 22 -2.83 -22.92 -27.12
CA ALA A 22 -2.70 -21.49 -27.45
C ALA A 22 -2.95 -20.58 -26.22
N LEU A 23 -3.93 -20.92 -25.38
CA LEU A 23 -4.18 -20.18 -24.13
C LEU A 23 -3.02 -20.33 -23.13
N MET A 24 -2.42 -21.52 -23.04
CA MET A 24 -1.27 -21.80 -22.16
C MET A 24 0.03 -21.17 -22.67
N ALA A 25 0.21 -21.03 -23.99
CA ALA A 25 1.36 -20.30 -24.56
C ALA A 25 1.26 -18.78 -24.33
N GLY A 26 0.04 -18.23 -24.32
CA GLY A 26 -0.21 -16.83 -23.95
C GLY A 26 0.16 -16.53 -22.49
N LEU A 27 -0.12 -17.45 -21.56
CA LEU A 27 0.31 -17.34 -20.16
C LEU A 27 1.82 -17.56 -19.97
N ALA A 28 2.45 -18.40 -20.80
CA ALA A 28 3.88 -18.65 -20.71
C ALA A 28 4.70 -17.41 -21.12
N LEU A 29 4.26 -16.66 -22.14
CA LEU A 29 5.00 -15.51 -22.67
C LEU A 29 5.17 -14.37 -21.65
N THR A 30 4.20 -14.17 -20.74
CA THR A 30 4.31 -13.18 -19.65
C THR A 30 5.27 -13.63 -18.54
N SER A 31 5.44 -14.94 -18.34
CA SER A 31 6.33 -15.49 -17.30
C SER A 31 7.82 -15.44 -17.67
N HIS A 32 8.14 -15.33 -18.97
CA HIS A 32 9.54 -15.36 -19.43
C HIS A 32 10.26 -14.03 -19.16
N THR A 33 9.58 -12.90 -19.33
CA THR A 33 10.19 -11.58 -19.11
C THR A 33 10.30 -11.25 -17.62
N SER A 34 9.35 -11.68 -16.78
CA SER A 34 9.50 -11.54 -15.31
C SER A 34 10.70 -12.35 -14.80
N LYS A 35 10.88 -13.58 -15.29
CA LYS A 35 12.03 -14.43 -14.95
C LYS A 35 13.35 -13.85 -15.44
N ALA A 36 13.37 -13.21 -16.61
CA ALA A 36 14.57 -12.54 -17.12
C ALA A 36 14.98 -11.39 -16.19
N TYR A 37 14.06 -10.49 -15.85
CA TYR A 37 14.30 -9.40 -14.91
C TYR A 37 14.62 -9.92 -13.49
N ALA A 38 13.97 -10.97 -13.03
CA ALA A 38 14.25 -11.57 -11.72
C ALA A 38 15.66 -12.12 -11.62
N ASN A 39 16.14 -12.81 -12.65
CA ASN A 39 17.52 -13.28 -12.65
C ASN A 39 18.51 -12.11 -12.79
N GLN A 40 18.20 -11.13 -13.65
CA GLN A 40 19.05 -9.95 -13.88
C GLN A 40 19.17 -9.05 -12.64
N ASN A 41 18.07 -8.76 -11.95
CA ASN A 41 18.05 -7.87 -10.79
C ASN A 41 18.39 -8.62 -9.51
N CYS A 42 17.74 -9.76 -9.28
CA CYS A 42 17.71 -10.41 -7.97
C CYS A 42 18.47 -11.73 -7.95
N GLY A 43 18.75 -12.36 -9.09
CA GLY A 43 19.64 -13.51 -9.28
C GLY A 43 19.40 -14.69 -8.31
N SER A 44 20.41 -15.56 -8.18
CA SER A 44 20.43 -16.64 -7.18
C SER A 44 21.32 -16.28 -5.99
N GLY A 45 20.95 -16.73 -4.79
CA GLY A 45 21.73 -16.60 -3.55
C GLY A 45 21.45 -15.36 -2.69
N SER A 46 22.03 -15.32 -1.49
CA SER A 46 21.89 -14.23 -0.52
C SER A 46 23.06 -13.23 -0.57
N GLY A 47 22.83 -11.98 -0.15
CA GLY A 47 23.89 -10.98 0.02
C GLY A 47 23.70 -9.71 -0.82
N ALA A 48 24.77 -8.93 -1.00
CA ALA A 48 24.74 -7.70 -1.80
C ALA A 48 24.88 -7.99 -3.30
N LYS A 49 24.15 -7.25 -4.13
CA LYS A 49 24.26 -7.27 -5.59
C LYS A 49 24.27 -5.83 -6.12
N THR A 50 25.24 -5.55 -6.97
CA THR A 50 25.28 -4.31 -7.74
C THR A 50 24.45 -4.47 -9.01
N ILE A 51 23.55 -3.53 -9.27
CA ILE A 51 22.81 -3.43 -10.53
C ILE A 51 23.36 -2.26 -11.35
N SER A 52 23.22 -2.33 -12.68
CA SER A 52 23.65 -1.25 -13.57
C SER A 52 22.83 0.01 -13.31
N ASP A 53 23.42 1.18 -13.58
CA ASP A 53 22.64 2.42 -13.63
C ASP A 53 21.73 2.35 -14.87
N ASN A 54 20.47 2.75 -14.73
CA ASN A 54 19.39 2.50 -15.71
C ASN A 54 19.10 1.01 -15.86
N VAL A 55 18.41 0.49 -14.85
CA VAL A 55 17.89 -0.87 -14.86
C VAL A 55 16.44 -0.76 -15.28
N GLY A 56 16.01 -1.60 -16.22
CA GLY A 56 14.59 -1.86 -16.42
C GLY A 56 13.93 -2.29 -15.09
N PRO A 57 12.62 -2.57 -15.08
CA PRO A 57 11.88 -2.82 -13.85
C PRO A 57 12.55 -3.85 -12.93
N ILE A 58 12.62 -3.54 -11.63
CA ILE A 58 13.12 -4.47 -10.62
C ILE A 58 11.99 -5.45 -10.30
N VAL A 59 12.18 -6.73 -10.64
CA VAL A 59 11.21 -7.79 -10.34
C VAL A 59 11.94 -8.87 -9.56
N CYS A 60 11.49 -9.25 -8.36
CA CYS A 60 12.08 -10.34 -7.58
C CYS A 60 10.99 -11.33 -7.15
N ASP A 61 11.15 -12.63 -7.44
CA ASP A 61 10.10 -13.64 -7.21
C ASP A 61 10.58 -15.01 -6.65
N SER A 62 11.82 -15.10 -6.15
CA SER A 62 12.53 -16.38 -5.96
C SER A 62 12.91 -16.76 -4.52
N GLY A 63 12.27 -16.18 -3.49
CA GLY A 63 12.57 -16.52 -2.09
C GLY A 63 13.98 -16.10 -1.66
N VAL A 64 14.53 -15.06 -2.28
CA VAL A 64 15.90 -14.57 -2.07
C VAL A 64 15.96 -13.41 -1.10
N THR A 65 17.01 -13.36 -0.28
CA THR A 65 17.32 -12.20 0.58
C THR A 65 18.51 -11.43 0.01
N ARG A 66 18.30 -10.20 -0.43
CA ARG A 66 19.32 -9.47 -1.20
C ARG A 66 19.28 -7.96 -0.98
N THR A 67 20.46 -7.34 -0.94
CA THR A 67 20.62 -5.88 -0.97
C THR A 67 21.05 -5.45 -2.37
N LEU A 68 20.25 -4.60 -3.01
CA LEU A 68 20.53 -3.99 -4.30
C LEU A 68 21.18 -2.63 -4.11
N ASN A 69 22.29 -2.42 -4.83
CA ASN A 69 23.06 -1.18 -4.81
C ASN A 69 23.46 -0.78 -6.24
N SER A 70 23.77 0.49 -6.48
CA SER A 70 24.29 0.95 -7.78
C SER A 70 25.74 0.49 -7.96
N SER A 71 26.08 0.01 -9.16
CA SER A 71 27.45 -0.36 -9.53
C SER A 71 28.44 0.82 -9.53
N ARG A 72 27.96 2.07 -9.63
CA ARG A 72 28.79 3.29 -9.62
C ARG A 72 28.66 4.09 -8.32
N GLY A 73 28.01 3.52 -7.31
CA GLY A 73 27.77 4.18 -6.02
C GLY A 73 26.72 5.31 -6.07
N GLY A 74 26.08 5.53 -7.22
CA GLY A 74 25.06 6.54 -7.44
C GLY A 74 23.64 6.05 -7.19
N ASP A 75 22.67 6.77 -7.75
CA ASP A 75 21.24 6.45 -7.64
C ASP A 75 20.85 5.27 -8.56
N ILE A 76 19.79 4.56 -8.19
CA ILE A 76 19.15 3.57 -9.06
C ILE A 76 18.05 4.28 -9.84
N ASN A 77 18.27 4.41 -11.15
CA ASN A 77 17.31 5.01 -12.07
C ASN A 77 16.54 3.91 -12.81
N ILE A 78 15.21 4.02 -12.87
CA ILE A 78 14.31 3.16 -13.63
C ILE A 78 13.49 4.05 -14.55
N ASP A 79 13.67 3.88 -15.87
CA ASP A 79 12.83 4.53 -16.86
C ASP A 79 11.75 3.57 -17.34
N MET A 80 10.49 3.95 -17.16
CA MET A 80 9.34 3.13 -17.53
C MET A 80 8.86 3.38 -18.97
N ASP A 81 9.39 4.37 -19.69
CA ASP A 81 9.04 4.62 -21.10
C ASP A 81 9.79 3.70 -22.06
N GLU A 82 11.05 3.38 -21.76
CA GLU A 82 11.94 2.64 -22.67
C GLU A 82 11.90 1.11 -22.46
N ASP A 83 11.53 0.64 -21.25
CA ASP A 83 11.80 -0.75 -20.82
C ASP A 83 10.57 -1.61 -20.48
N MET A 84 9.36 -1.10 -20.71
CA MET A 84 8.17 -1.95 -20.69
C MET A 84 8.07 -2.71 -22.01
N GLY A 85 8.90 -3.73 -22.21
CA GLY A 85 8.65 -4.75 -23.22
C GLY A 85 7.15 -5.11 -23.17
N SER A 86 6.53 -5.32 -24.32
CA SER A 86 5.06 -5.41 -24.51
C SER A 86 4.33 -6.47 -23.66
N GLY A 87 5.03 -7.20 -22.80
CA GLY A 87 4.48 -8.12 -21.82
C GLY A 87 4.21 -7.47 -20.45
N GLU A 88 3.07 -7.82 -19.87
CA GLU A 88 2.52 -7.46 -18.56
C GLU A 88 3.40 -7.81 -17.33
N ALA A 89 4.62 -8.29 -17.53
CA ALA A 89 5.38 -9.04 -16.53
C ALA A 89 5.94 -8.20 -15.37
N ALA A 90 6.29 -6.94 -15.61
CA ALA A 90 6.59 -6.00 -14.54
C ALA A 90 5.29 -5.27 -14.16
N GLY A 91 4.72 -5.65 -13.01
CA GLY A 91 3.50 -5.05 -12.47
C GLY A 91 3.71 -3.65 -11.88
N ALA A 92 4.98 -3.22 -11.75
CA ALA A 92 5.43 -1.95 -11.17
C ALA A 92 6.89 -1.67 -11.55
N ALA A 93 7.41 -0.47 -11.21
CA ALA A 93 8.86 -0.20 -11.30
C ALA A 93 9.67 -1.10 -10.36
N VAL A 94 9.12 -1.37 -9.17
CA VAL A 94 9.64 -2.41 -8.26
C VAL A 94 8.52 -3.39 -7.91
N THR A 95 8.72 -4.66 -8.24
CA THR A 95 7.82 -5.77 -7.92
C THR A 95 8.56 -6.79 -7.06
N VAL A 96 8.11 -7.03 -5.83
CA VAL A 96 8.65 -8.09 -4.96
C VAL A 96 7.54 -9.07 -4.62
N THR A 97 7.75 -10.34 -4.91
CA THR A 97 6.74 -11.38 -4.69
C THR A 97 7.34 -12.66 -4.13
N GLY A 98 6.50 -13.44 -3.45
CA GLY A 98 6.83 -14.76 -2.95
C GLY A 98 7.40 -14.75 -1.53
N PRO A 99 7.06 -15.77 -0.73
CA PRO A 99 7.51 -15.88 0.66
C PRO A 99 9.02 -16.05 0.72
N GLY A 100 9.67 -15.35 1.66
CA GLY A 100 11.12 -15.38 1.83
C GLY A 100 11.90 -14.50 0.85
N THR A 101 11.23 -13.83 -0.08
CA THR A 101 11.85 -12.82 -0.93
C THR A 101 11.97 -11.51 -0.14
N ASN A 102 13.18 -11.17 0.31
CA ASN A 102 13.46 -9.97 1.10
C ASN A 102 14.47 -9.08 0.37
N ILE A 103 14.03 -7.93 -0.12
CA ILE A 103 14.85 -7.05 -0.95
C ILE A 103 15.10 -5.75 -0.21
N THR A 104 16.36 -5.34 -0.13
CA THR A 104 16.75 -4.02 0.36
C THR A 104 17.33 -3.21 -0.78
N ILE A 105 16.78 -2.04 -1.08
CA ILE A 105 17.39 -1.08 -2.00
C ILE A 105 18.13 -0.05 -1.16
N GLY A 106 19.46 -0.10 -1.23
CA GLY A 106 20.35 0.69 -0.38
C GLY A 106 20.63 2.10 -0.89
N LYS A 107 20.05 2.48 -2.03
CA LYS A 107 20.29 3.76 -2.72
C LYS A 107 19.00 4.44 -3.09
N THR A 108 19.09 5.73 -3.37
CA THR A 108 17.98 6.53 -3.86
C THR A 108 17.42 5.90 -5.13
N LEU A 109 16.10 5.70 -5.14
CA LEU A 109 15.36 5.11 -6.24
C LEU A 109 14.68 6.23 -7.03
N LYS A 110 15.11 6.45 -8.27
CA LYS A 110 14.52 7.43 -9.19
C LYS A 110 13.70 6.69 -10.23
N VAL A 111 12.41 7.02 -10.33
CA VAL A 111 11.51 6.42 -11.31
C VAL A 111 11.02 7.49 -12.28
N THR A 112 11.26 7.31 -13.56
CA THR A 112 10.81 8.18 -14.66
C THR A 112 9.90 7.43 -15.63
N GLY A 113 9.27 8.18 -16.54
CA GLY A 113 8.45 7.62 -17.63
C GLY A 113 7.02 7.22 -17.25
N GLY A 114 6.21 6.85 -18.24
CA GLY A 114 4.78 6.62 -18.15
C GLY A 114 4.39 5.20 -17.73
N LEU A 115 3.85 5.04 -16.52
CA LEU A 115 3.49 3.74 -15.95
C LEU A 115 2.20 3.08 -16.49
N LYS A 116 1.51 3.62 -17.51
CA LYS A 116 0.23 3.09 -18.07
C LYS A 116 -0.76 2.57 -17.00
N GLY A 117 -0.88 3.26 -15.87
CA GLY A 117 -1.76 2.88 -14.75
C GLY A 117 -1.22 1.83 -13.77
N LYS A 118 0.05 1.42 -13.88
CA LYS A 118 0.74 0.53 -12.95
C LYS A 118 1.31 1.30 -11.74
N PRO A 119 1.32 0.70 -10.52
CA PRO A 119 1.95 1.30 -9.36
C PRO A 119 3.47 1.46 -9.54
N VAL A 120 4.07 2.35 -8.74
CA VAL A 120 5.53 2.52 -8.67
C VAL A 120 6.14 1.32 -7.95
N ILE A 121 5.52 0.90 -6.85
CA ILE A 121 5.96 -0.21 -6.03
C ILE A 121 4.79 -1.18 -5.84
N LYS A 122 5.06 -2.47 -6.04
CA LYS A 122 4.12 -3.55 -5.75
C LYS A 122 4.81 -4.66 -4.96
N VAL A 123 4.29 -4.96 -3.79
CA VAL A 123 4.77 -6.07 -2.96
C VAL A 123 3.61 -6.97 -2.60
N GLU A 124 3.74 -8.25 -2.91
CA GLU A 124 2.64 -9.20 -2.72
C GLU A 124 3.11 -10.62 -2.36
N ARG A 125 2.16 -11.47 -1.95
CA ARG A 125 2.38 -12.91 -1.70
C ARG A 125 3.54 -13.20 -0.74
N GLY A 126 3.73 -12.40 0.30
CA GLY A 126 4.73 -12.64 1.34
C GLY A 126 6.12 -12.07 1.05
N GLY A 127 6.27 -11.27 -0.01
CA GLY A 127 7.53 -10.56 -0.30
C GLY A 127 7.75 -9.37 0.63
N ALA A 128 9.00 -8.99 0.86
CA ALA A 128 9.38 -7.84 1.68
C ALA A 128 10.33 -6.91 0.92
N LEU A 129 10.08 -5.60 1.01
CA LEU A 129 10.92 -4.56 0.41
C LEU A 129 11.32 -3.53 1.46
N THR A 130 12.60 -3.22 1.56
CA THR A 130 13.13 -2.11 2.36
C THR A 130 13.80 -1.09 1.44
N LEU A 131 13.36 0.16 1.50
CA LEU A 131 13.95 1.29 0.80
C LEU A 131 14.71 2.13 1.83
N VAL A 132 16.03 2.15 1.73
CA VAL A 132 16.91 2.78 2.73
C VAL A 132 16.97 4.29 2.55
N GLU A 133 17.07 4.75 1.31
CA GLU A 133 17.18 6.17 0.95
C GLU A 133 15.88 6.69 0.28
N GLU A 134 15.95 7.85 -0.37
CA GLU A 134 14.80 8.52 -1.00
C GLU A 134 14.20 7.71 -2.15
N VAL A 135 12.88 7.79 -2.31
CA VAL A 135 12.17 7.40 -3.54
C VAL A 135 11.64 8.65 -4.22
N ASN A 136 12.10 8.88 -5.44
CA ASN A 136 11.79 10.08 -6.22
C ASN A 136 11.12 9.69 -7.54
N VAL A 137 9.86 10.11 -7.72
CA VAL A 137 9.09 9.79 -8.93
C VAL A 137 8.94 11.05 -9.78
N LYS A 138 9.48 11.03 -11.00
CA LYS A 138 9.39 12.17 -11.94
C LYS A 138 8.63 11.77 -13.19
N GLY A 139 7.56 12.49 -13.49
CA GLY A 139 6.87 12.37 -14.77
C GLY A 139 5.68 13.31 -14.86
N ALA A 140 5.46 13.87 -16.06
CA ALA A 140 4.40 14.82 -16.33
C ALA A 140 3.16 14.10 -16.89
N GLY A 141 1.98 14.38 -16.31
CA GLY A 141 0.68 14.00 -16.87
C GLY A 141 0.02 12.76 -16.25
N ALA A 142 -1.25 12.56 -16.59
CA ALA A 142 -2.19 11.57 -16.04
C ALA A 142 -1.84 10.08 -16.28
N THR A 143 -0.58 9.76 -16.64
CA THR A 143 -0.14 8.43 -17.09
C THR A 143 0.56 7.60 -16.01
N ILE A 144 1.04 8.22 -14.92
CA ILE A 144 1.67 7.50 -13.80
C ILE A 144 0.69 7.27 -12.66
N LYS A 145 0.41 6.00 -12.32
CA LYS A 145 -0.25 5.67 -11.06
C LYS A 145 0.81 5.69 -9.95
N LYS A 146 0.97 6.86 -9.34
CA LYS A 146 1.88 7.14 -8.21
C LYS A 146 1.44 6.37 -6.95
N ALA A 147 1.61 5.05 -6.97
CA ALA A 147 1.09 4.19 -5.91
C ALA A 147 2.13 3.20 -5.39
N ILE A 148 2.05 2.95 -4.09
CA ILE A 148 2.73 1.86 -3.39
C ILE A 148 1.65 0.87 -2.99
N VAL A 149 1.72 -0.36 -3.48
CA VAL A 149 0.70 -1.39 -3.23
C VAL A 149 1.33 -2.53 -2.46
N VAL A 150 0.79 -2.83 -1.29
CA VAL A 150 1.23 -3.93 -0.42
C VAL A 150 0.04 -4.83 -0.12
N GLU A 151 0.04 -6.03 -0.67
CA GLU A 151 -1.11 -6.93 -0.62
C GLU A 151 -0.75 -8.32 -0.07
N GLY A 152 -1.56 -8.80 0.86
CA GLY A 152 -1.50 -10.16 1.37
C GLY A 152 -0.61 -10.31 2.59
N GLN A 153 -0.91 -11.34 3.37
CA GLN A 153 -0.20 -11.65 4.61
C GLN A 153 1.28 -11.91 4.36
N GLY A 154 2.13 -11.36 5.24
CA GLY A 154 3.58 -11.45 5.14
C GLY A 154 4.21 -10.48 4.14
N SER A 155 3.40 -9.81 3.30
CA SER A 155 3.90 -8.80 2.38
C SER A 155 4.23 -7.51 3.12
N SER A 156 5.41 -6.92 2.91
CA SER A 156 5.80 -5.70 3.60
C SER A 156 6.62 -4.71 2.78
N VAL A 157 6.41 -3.42 3.03
CA VAL A 157 7.28 -2.34 2.54
C VAL A 157 7.73 -1.48 3.73
N THR A 158 9.03 -1.29 3.87
CA THR A 158 9.64 -0.37 4.83
C THR A 158 10.28 0.79 4.08
N LEU A 159 9.83 2.01 4.38
CA LEU A 159 10.29 3.25 3.76
C LEU A 159 11.11 4.01 4.79
N ASN A 160 12.43 4.03 4.66
CA ASN A 160 13.29 4.74 5.63
C ASN A 160 13.69 6.14 5.15
N GLY A 161 13.67 6.40 3.84
CA GLY A 161 13.96 7.70 3.27
C GLY A 161 12.71 8.46 2.83
N LYS A 162 12.94 9.67 2.31
CA LYS A 162 11.89 10.58 1.85
C LYS A 162 11.11 10.01 0.65
N LEU A 163 9.84 10.38 0.54
CA LEU A 163 9.03 10.15 -0.65
C LEU A 163 8.80 11.47 -1.37
N THR A 164 9.21 11.57 -2.64
CA THR A 164 9.03 12.79 -3.45
C THR A 164 8.39 12.45 -4.80
N GLY A 165 7.60 13.39 -5.33
CA GLY A 165 6.97 13.23 -6.63
C GLY A 165 5.74 12.31 -6.65
N PHE A 166 5.14 12.04 -5.48
CA PHE A 166 3.95 11.20 -5.34
C PHE A 166 2.62 12.00 -5.26
N GLU A 167 2.61 13.27 -5.65
CA GLU A 167 1.43 14.14 -5.57
C GLU A 167 0.24 13.52 -6.32
N GLY A 168 -0.92 13.43 -5.67
CA GLY A 168 -2.12 12.76 -6.20
C GLY A 168 -2.09 11.23 -6.10
N GLY A 169 -1.04 10.68 -5.49
CA GLY A 169 -0.79 9.26 -5.34
C GLY A 169 -1.51 8.59 -4.16
N GLU A 170 -1.22 7.30 -3.97
CA GLU A 170 -1.78 6.53 -2.86
C GLU A 170 -0.86 5.41 -2.38
N VAL A 171 -0.77 5.22 -1.06
CA VAL A 171 -0.26 3.99 -0.46
C VAL A 171 -1.47 3.09 -0.19
N LYS A 172 -1.49 1.89 -0.75
CA LYS A 172 -2.55 0.91 -0.59
C LYS A 172 -2.03 -0.30 0.14
N VAL A 173 -2.65 -0.61 1.27
CA VAL A 173 -2.36 -1.78 2.10
C VAL A 173 -3.61 -2.64 2.16
N SER A 174 -3.49 -3.94 1.90
CA SER A 174 -4.65 -4.82 1.92
C SER A 174 -4.34 -6.25 2.33
N LYS A 175 -5.37 -6.97 2.79
CA LYS A 175 -5.35 -8.42 3.06
C LYS A 175 -4.20 -8.86 3.98
N GLY A 176 -3.84 -8.02 4.96
CA GLY A 176 -2.78 -8.31 5.93
C GLY A 176 -1.37 -7.86 5.50
N GLY A 177 -1.24 -7.11 4.41
CA GLY A 177 0.02 -6.43 4.06
C GLY A 177 0.43 -5.40 5.11
N THR A 178 1.71 -5.04 5.13
CA THR A 178 2.27 -4.08 6.10
C THR A 178 3.08 -2.98 5.42
N VAL A 179 2.86 -1.73 5.79
CA VAL A 179 3.74 -0.61 5.45
C VAL A 179 4.36 -0.05 6.72
N VAL A 180 5.66 0.19 6.70
CA VAL A 180 6.40 0.86 7.77
C VAL A 180 6.92 2.19 7.23
N LEU A 181 6.48 3.28 7.86
CA LEU A 181 6.98 4.64 7.63
C LEU A 181 8.10 4.90 8.63
N GLY A 182 9.34 4.81 8.17
CA GLY A 182 10.55 5.04 8.94
C GLY A 182 10.79 6.51 9.24
N GLU A 183 11.89 6.79 9.97
CA GLU A 183 12.20 8.12 10.49
C GLU A 183 12.44 9.18 9.41
N GLY A 184 12.96 8.80 8.23
CA GLY A 184 13.17 9.74 7.12
C GLY A 184 11.92 10.05 6.30
N VAL A 185 10.76 9.45 6.62
CA VAL A 185 9.48 9.78 5.96
C VAL A 185 8.84 10.98 6.65
N GLU A 186 9.44 12.16 6.50
CA GLU A 186 8.98 13.38 7.19
C GLU A 186 7.62 13.88 6.66
N GLY A 187 7.28 13.57 5.41
CA GLY A 187 6.07 14.06 4.76
C GLY A 187 5.57 13.18 3.63
N ILE A 188 4.24 13.10 3.54
CA ILE A 188 3.48 12.47 2.47
C ILE A 188 2.65 13.57 1.79
N GLU A 189 3.27 14.27 0.85
CA GLU A 189 2.63 15.37 0.13
C GLU A 189 1.71 14.84 -0.97
N GLY A 190 0.42 15.18 -0.89
CA GLY A 190 -0.55 14.81 -1.89
C GLY A 190 -0.86 13.32 -2.03
N MET A 191 -0.23 12.42 -1.26
CA MET A 191 -0.66 11.02 -1.18
C MET A 191 -1.60 10.79 -0.02
N LYS A 192 -2.47 9.78 -0.20
CA LYS A 192 -3.28 9.20 0.87
C LYS A 192 -2.86 7.78 1.19
N VAL A 193 -2.96 7.40 2.46
CA VAL A 193 -2.76 6.02 2.89
C VAL A 193 -4.13 5.36 3.04
N LYS A 194 -4.32 4.22 2.37
CA LYS A 194 -5.56 3.44 2.39
C LYS A 194 -5.28 2.02 2.86
N ILE A 195 -6.01 1.60 3.90
CA ILE A 195 -6.05 0.20 4.35
C ILE A 195 -7.38 -0.39 3.90
N ASN A 196 -7.37 -1.52 3.20
CA ASN A 196 -8.58 -2.16 2.67
C ASN A 196 -8.61 -3.66 2.99
N ASP A 197 -9.69 -4.11 3.62
CA ASP A 197 -9.89 -5.52 4.02
C ASP A 197 -8.74 -6.09 4.89
N GLY A 198 -8.24 -5.26 5.82
CA GLY A 198 -7.16 -5.58 6.75
C GLY A 198 -5.77 -5.22 6.24
N GLY A 199 -4.83 -5.07 7.17
CA GLY A 199 -3.46 -4.60 6.89
C GLY A 199 -2.93 -3.69 7.99
N MET A 200 -1.64 -3.37 7.94
CA MET A 200 -0.97 -2.59 8.96
C MET A 200 -0.20 -1.40 8.37
N VAL A 201 -0.31 -0.26 9.02
CA VAL A 201 0.58 0.89 8.83
C VAL A 201 1.29 1.14 10.16
N ASN A 202 2.61 1.06 10.17
CA ASN A 202 3.44 1.30 11.34
C ASN A 202 4.27 2.57 11.13
N MET A 203 4.18 3.52 12.04
CA MET A 203 4.95 4.76 12.03
C MET A 203 6.08 4.64 13.03
N MET A 204 7.30 4.61 12.53
CA MET A 204 8.52 4.66 13.34
C MET A 204 9.11 6.08 13.41
N GLY A 205 8.67 6.99 12.54
CA GLY A 205 8.97 8.42 12.57
C GLY A 205 7.72 9.28 12.75
N ASP A 206 7.93 10.57 13.00
CA ASP A 206 6.87 11.57 12.87
C ASP A 206 6.61 11.84 11.38
N VAL A 207 5.34 11.86 10.97
CA VAL A 207 4.97 11.97 9.56
C VAL A 207 3.90 13.03 9.36
N ALA A 208 4.13 13.95 8.43
CA ALA A 208 3.14 14.93 8.00
C ALA A 208 2.33 14.46 6.78
N PHE A 209 1.00 14.53 6.87
CA PHE A 209 0.07 14.26 5.78
C PHE A 209 -0.52 15.58 5.28
N ASN A 210 -0.23 15.89 4.01
CA ASN A 210 -0.62 17.13 3.37
C ASN A 210 -1.53 16.83 2.17
N ASN A 211 -2.60 16.06 2.39
CA ASN A 211 -3.59 15.72 1.36
C ASN A 211 -4.95 16.33 1.75
N GLY A 212 -5.84 16.64 0.79
CA GLY A 212 -7.14 17.27 1.10
C GLY A 212 -8.18 16.35 1.76
N GLU A 213 -7.80 15.12 2.15
CA GLU A 213 -8.65 14.06 2.66
C GLU A 213 -8.15 13.59 4.04
N ALA A 214 -8.63 12.44 4.54
CA ALA A 214 -8.04 11.82 5.71
C ALA A 214 -6.59 11.38 5.43
N GLY A 215 -5.68 11.61 6.38
CA GLY A 215 -4.30 11.15 6.26
C GLY A 215 -4.23 9.62 6.10
N ILE A 216 -4.99 8.90 6.93
CA ILE A 216 -5.20 7.45 6.80
C ILE A 216 -6.70 7.15 6.67
N LYS A 217 -7.05 6.41 5.62
CA LYS A 217 -8.42 5.96 5.36
C LYS A 217 -8.50 4.44 5.44
N ILE A 218 -9.39 3.94 6.30
CA ILE A 218 -9.63 2.53 6.51
C ILE A 218 -10.98 2.16 5.88
N THR A 219 -10.97 1.21 4.97
CA THR A 219 -12.15 0.73 4.24
C THR A 219 -12.20 -0.79 4.21
N GLY A 220 -13.27 -1.32 3.60
CA GLY A 220 -13.49 -2.76 3.50
C GLY A 220 -14.54 -3.23 4.50
N SER A 221 -14.92 -4.50 4.38
CA SER A 221 -15.98 -5.11 5.20
C SER A 221 -15.47 -6.26 6.07
N ARG A 222 -14.20 -6.63 5.89
CA ARG A 222 -13.57 -7.81 6.50
C ARG A 222 -12.15 -7.49 6.95
N GLY A 223 -11.58 -8.35 7.79
CA GLY A 223 -10.20 -8.24 8.25
C GLY A 223 -10.00 -7.22 9.37
N ASN A 224 -8.79 -7.23 9.93
CA ASN A 224 -8.37 -6.31 10.99
C ASN A 224 -7.36 -5.30 10.42
N ALA A 225 -7.71 -4.02 10.48
CA ALA A 225 -6.80 -2.94 10.14
C ALA A 225 -6.05 -2.47 11.38
N SER A 226 -4.77 -2.11 11.23
CA SER A 226 -3.95 -1.61 12.33
C SER A 226 -3.16 -0.39 11.91
N VAL A 227 -3.19 0.66 12.72
CA VAL A 227 -2.29 1.81 12.65
C VAL A 227 -1.53 1.87 13.96
N MET A 228 -0.20 1.84 13.90
CA MET A 228 0.64 1.85 15.10
C MET A 228 1.59 3.03 15.04
N GLY A 229 1.57 3.89 16.06
CA GLY A 229 2.38 5.09 16.10
C GLY A 229 3.66 4.97 16.93
N MET A 230 3.78 3.97 17.82
CA MET A 230 4.93 3.83 18.74
C MET A 230 5.28 5.12 19.53
N GLY A 231 4.28 5.96 19.83
CA GLY A 231 4.42 7.26 20.49
C GLY A 231 4.76 8.43 19.55
N LYS A 232 4.87 8.18 18.25
CA LYS A 232 5.14 9.20 17.22
C LYS A 232 3.90 10.00 16.86
N THR A 233 4.12 11.05 16.09
CA THR A 233 3.14 12.05 15.70
C THR A 233 2.79 11.94 14.23
N MET A 234 1.49 11.82 13.97
CA MET A 234 0.87 12.04 12.68
C MET A 234 0.34 13.47 12.64
N THR A 235 0.96 14.32 11.83
CA THR A 235 0.50 15.69 11.62
C THR A 235 -0.34 15.77 10.36
N VAL A 236 -1.56 16.30 10.44
CA VAL A 236 -2.44 16.48 9.29
C VAL A 236 -2.69 17.96 9.05
N THR A 237 -2.09 18.51 8.01
CA THR A 237 -2.21 19.96 7.72
C THR A 237 -3.45 20.30 6.89
N LYS A 238 -3.98 19.32 6.15
CA LYS A 238 -5.18 19.45 5.31
C LYS A 238 -6.04 18.20 5.51
N GLY A 239 -7.36 18.36 5.59
CA GLY A 239 -8.29 17.24 5.71
C GLY A 239 -8.53 16.76 7.14
N GLY A 240 -8.39 15.46 7.40
CA GLY A 240 -8.68 14.84 8.71
C GLY A 240 -7.64 13.79 9.12
N GLY A 241 -7.61 13.39 10.38
CA GLY A 241 -6.64 12.41 10.89
C GLY A 241 -6.87 11.00 10.31
N ILE A 242 -7.69 10.22 11.00
CA ILE A 242 -8.03 8.84 10.61
C ILE A 242 -9.52 8.75 10.30
N GLN A 243 -9.85 8.20 9.14
CA GLN A 243 -11.23 7.96 8.73
C GLN A 243 -11.50 6.46 8.58
N MET A 244 -12.59 5.98 9.18
CA MET A 244 -13.06 4.60 9.02
C MET A 244 -14.42 4.58 8.31
N ASP A 245 -14.40 4.08 7.08
CA ASP A 245 -15.57 3.93 6.19
C ASP A 245 -16.00 2.46 6.05
N GLY A 246 -15.39 1.54 6.81
CA GLY A 246 -15.62 0.11 6.65
C GLY A 246 -17.00 -0.35 7.13
N ASP A 247 -17.68 -1.14 6.30
CA ASP A 247 -18.96 -1.77 6.61
C ASP A 247 -18.73 -3.14 7.28
N GLY A 248 -18.33 -3.08 8.54
CA GLY A 248 -17.92 -4.24 9.34
C GLY A 248 -16.41 -4.30 9.62
N GLY A 249 -15.97 -5.34 10.33
CA GLY A 249 -14.57 -5.51 10.72
C GLY A 249 -14.13 -4.66 11.93
N THR A 250 -12.85 -4.74 12.25
CA THR A 250 -12.25 -4.02 13.38
C THR A 250 -10.97 -3.30 12.94
N ALA A 251 -10.85 -2.04 13.33
CA ALA A 251 -9.63 -1.26 13.18
C ALA A 251 -9.06 -0.95 14.57
N SER A 252 -7.74 -0.94 14.68
CA SER A 252 -7.04 -0.52 15.91
C SER A 252 -6.03 0.57 15.59
N VAL A 253 -6.04 1.64 16.38
CA VAL A 253 -5.03 2.69 16.38
C VAL A 253 -4.37 2.67 17.75
N VAL A 254 -3.05 2.50 17.78
CA VAL A 254 -2.33 2.25 19.03
C VAL A 254 -1.11 3.13 19.14
N MET A 255 -0.93 3.77 20.30
CA MET A 255 0.25 4.59 20.65
C MET A 255 0.57 5.62 19.58
N LEU A 256 -0.38 6.47 19.22
CA LEU A 256 -0.20 7.47 18.16
C LEU A 256 -0.68 8.83 18.65
N ASN A 257 0.09 9.88 18.39
CA ASN A 257 -0.39 11.25 18.52
C ASN A 257 -0.87 11.72 17.15
N ILE A 258 -2.08 12.25 17.07
CA ILE A 258 -2.70 12.76 15.85
C ILE A 258 -2.95 14.24 16.10
N VAL A 259 -2.31 15.09 15.31
CA VAL A 259 -2.40 16.55 15.42
C VAL A 259 -2.84 17.11 14.09
N GLY A 260 -3.78 18.05 14.07
CA GLY A 260 -4.19 18.63 12.81
C GLY A 260 -5.42 19.50 12.92
N SER A 261 -6.02 19.79 11.77
CA SER A 261 -7.25 20.58 11.68
C SER A 261 -8.43 19.74 11.17
N GLY A 262 -9.67 20.18 11.42
CA GLY A 262 -10.86 19.45 10.97
C GLY A 262 -11.32 18.38 11.97
N MET A 263 -11.36 17.12 11.55
CA MET A 263 -11.76 15.96 12.36
C MET A 263 -10.54 15.07 12.64
N GLY A 264 -10.28 14.77 13.91
CA GLY A 264 -9.16 13.92 14.31
C GLY A 264 -9.40 12.47 13.94
N VAL A 265 -10.53 11.93 14.39
CA VAL A 265 -11.04 10.61 14.02
C VAL A 265 -12.46 10.76 13.49
N ASP A 266 -12.72 10.18 12.32
CA ASP A 266 -14.03 10.21 11.66
C ASP A 266 -14.53 8.79 11.39
N MET A 267 -15.52 8.34 12.16
CA MET A 267 -16.12 7.02 12.05
C MET A 267 -17.46 7.11 11.30
N GLN A 268 -17.42 6.71 10.03
CA GLN A 268 -18.53 6.80 9.07
C GLN A 268 -19.14 5.42 8.77
N GLY A 269 -18.34 4.35 8.87
CA GLY A 269 -18.77 2.97 8.65
C GLY A 269 -19.44 2.33 9.87
N THR A 270 -19.87 1.08 9.74
CA THR A 270 -20.60 0.33 10.79
C THR A 270 -19.72 -0.58 11.66
N GLY A 271 -18.40 -0.64 11.38
CA GLY A 271 -17.46 -1.49 12.12
C GLY A 271 -17.12 -1.00 13.54
N THR A 272 -16.00 -1.49 14.07
CA THR A 272 -15.46 -1.06 15.36
C THR A 272 -14.07 -0.45 15.21
N LEU A 273 -13.84 0.73 15.77
CA LEU A 273 -12.55 1.40 15.86
C LEU A 273 -12.07 1.42 17.31
N ASN A 274 -10.93 0.80 17.60
CA ASN A 274 -10.29 0.83 18.92
C ASN A 274 -9.15 1.85 18.91
N LEU A 275 -9.21 2.85 19.77
CA LEU A 275 -8.15 3.81 20.04
C LEU A 275 -7.51 3.44 21.38
N THR A 276 -6.21 3.11 21.40
CA THR A 276 -5.50 2.72 22.62
C THR A 276 -4.24 3.55 22.81
N SER A 277 -4.20 4.34 23.88
CA SER A 277 -3.11 5.31 24.14
C SER A 277 -2.89 6.24 22.95
N VAL A 278 -3.98 6.81 22.42
CA VAL A 278 -3.95 7.73 21.27
C VAL A 278 -4.17 9.15 21.77
N GLY A 279 -3.27 10.07 21.41
CA GLY A 279 -3.46 11.51 21.60
C GLY A 279 -4.11 12.11 20.36
N ILE A 280 -5.17 12.90 20.52
CA ILE A 280 -5.83 13.65 19.44
C ILE A 280 -5.84 15.12 19.85
N SER A 281 -5.21 15.99 19.08
CA SER A 281 -5.16 17.41 19.41
C SER A 281 -5.31 18.37 18.23
N GLU A 282 -5.72 19.60 18.55
CA GLU A 282 -5.84 20.74 17.62
C GLU A 282 -6.97 20.64 16.58
N PHE A 283 -7.72 19.54 16.60
CA PHE A 283 -8.88 19.38 15.74
C PHE A 283 -10.08 20.21 16.24
N ARG A 284 -10.96 20.59 15.31
CA ARG A 284 -12.26 21.19 15.65
C ARG A 284 -13.18 20.15 16.28
N VAL A 285 -13.14 18.92 15.76
CA VAL A 285 -13.81 17.76 16.36
C VAL A 285 -12.76 16.68 16.62
N GLY A 286 -12.59 16.25 17.86
CA GLY A 286 -11.61 15.23 18.21
C GLY A 286 -12.00 13.88 17.62
N VAL A 287 -13.15 13.35 18.05
CA VAL A 287 -13.75 12.12 17.54
C VAL A 287 -15.16 12.39 17.06
N ASN A 288 -15.41 12.16 15.77
CA ASN A 288 -16.73 12.21 15.17
C ASN A 288 -17.21 10.78 14.87
N ALA A 289 -18.08 10.24 15.73
CA ALA A 289 -18.68 8.93 15.55
C ALA A 289 -20.08 9.05 14.98
N LYS A 290 -20.23 8.90 13.65
CA LYS A 290 -21.54 8.97 12.99
C LYS A 290 -22.26 7.62 12.96
N ASN A 291 -21.50 6.54 12.77
CA ASN A 291 -21.98 5.17 12.76
C ASN A 291 -21.03 4.24 13.53
N GLY A 292 -21.44 2.99 13.74
CA GLY A 292 -20.57 1.95 14.30
C GLY A 292 -20.15 2.20 15.75
N THR A 293 -19.03 1.62 16.16
CA THR A 293 -18.50 1.75 17.53
C THR A 293 -17.09 2.32 17.54
N VAL A 294 -16.84 3.32 18.38
CA VAL A 294 -15.49 3.78 18.73
C VAL A 294 -15.21 3.44 20.20
N ASN A 295 -14.19 2.63 20.46
CA ASN A 295 -13.72 2.34 21.81
C ASN A 295 -12.44 3.13 22.07
N ILE A 296 -12.45 3.97 23.10
CA ILE A 296 -11.31 4.77 23.54
C ILE A 296 -10.80 4.14 24.84
N ASN A 297 -9.56 3.67 24.82
CA ASN A 297 -8.95 2.87 25.88
C ASN A 297 -7.56 3.42 26.26
N GLY A 298 -7.07 2.99 27.43
CA GLY A 298 -5.74 3.33 27.92
C GLY A 298 -5.63 4.82 28.26
N ASN A 299 -4.42 5.39 28.12
CA ASN A 299 -4.15 6.80 28.41
C ASN A 299 -4.44 7.70 27.20
N SER A 300 -5.50 7.42 26.45
CA SER A 300 -5.87 8.24 25.29
C SER A 300 -6.32 9.65 25.73
N THR A 301 -5.97 10.67 24.98
CA THR A 301 -6.31 12.07 25.30
C THR A 301 -6.93 12.76 24.09
N ILE A 302 -7.99 13.53 24.30
CA ILE A 302 -8.59 14.36 23.27
C ILE A 302 -8.50 15.81 23.72
N THR A 303 -8.01 16.70 22.88
CA THR A 303 -7.88 18.13 23.18
C THR A 303 -8.16 18.94 21.93
N VAL A 304 -9.32 19.57 21.89
CA VAL A 304 -9.78 20.31 20.71
C VAL A 304 -9.40 21.79 20.76
N THR A 305 -9.52 22.46 19.62
CA THR A 305 -9.36 23.93 19.57
C THR A 305 -10.41 24.64 20.44
N ASN A 306 -10.18 25.94 20.72
CA ASN A 306 -11.17 26.78 21.39
C ASN A 306 -12.52 26.72 20.65
N SER A 307 -13.59 26.38 21.39
CA SER A 307 -14.93 26.15 20.86
C SER A 307 -15.10 24.89 19.98
N GLY A 308 -14.14 23.98 20.00
CA GLY A 308 -14.23 22.66 19.39
C GLY A 308 -15.13 21.70 20.18
N THR A 309 -15.35 20.51 19.62
CA THR A 309 -16.12 19.43 20.24
C THR A 309 -15.21 18.21 20.43
N GLY A 310 -14.96 17.80 21.67
CA GLY A 310 -14.15 16.62 21.97
C GLY A 310 -14.65 15.37 21.25
N ILE A 311 -15.82 14.89 21.65
CA ILE A 311 -16.51 13.75 21.04
C ILE A 311 -17.90 14.14 20.55
N MET A 312 -18.19 13.87 19.28
CA MET A 312 -19.50 14.01 18.65
C MET A 312 -20.06 12.63 18.29
N VAL A 313 -21.29 12.34 18.71
CA VAL A 313 -21.93 11.01 18.50
C VAL A 313 -23.25 11.17 17.75
N GLY A 314 -23.36 10.53 16.59
CA GLY A 314 -24.55 10.52 15.73
C GLY A 314 -25.57 9.46 16.13
N SER A 315 -26.77 9.56 15.58
CA SER A 315 -27.86 8.60 15.83
C SER A 315 -27.50 7.23 15.23
N GLY A 316 -27.20 6.25 16.09
CA GLY A 316 -26.78 4.91 15.68
C GLY A 316 -25.29 4.62 15.87
N ALA A 317 -24.51 5.60 16.34
CA ALA A 317 -23.14 5.37 16.79
C ALA A 317 -23.07 5.04 18.28
N THR A 318 -22.01 4.33 18.65
CA THR A 318 -21.63 4.08 20.05
C THR A 318 -20.20 4.56 20.28
N VAL A 319 -19.98 5.33 21.34
CA VAL A 319 -18.64 5.61 21.84
C VAL A 319 -18.53 5.01 23.24
N LYS A 320 -17.49 4.20 23.47
CA LYS A 320 -17.16 3.65 24.79
C LYS A 320 -15.82 4.21 25.22
N MET A 321 -15.74 4.72 26.44
CA MET A 321 -14.49 5.20 27.02
C MET A 321 -14.18 4.34 28.25
N MET A 322 -13.10 3.56 28.17
CA MET A 322 -12.58 2.73 29.26
C MET A 322 -11.15 3.20 29.57
N GLY A 323 -11.08 4.37 30.20
CA GLY A 323 -9.85 5.16 30.36
C GLY A 323 -9.74 6.30 29.34
N GLY A 324 -8.89 7.27 29.65
CA GLY A 324 -8.65 8.46 28.83
C GLY A 324 -9.26 9.75 29.40
N LYS A 325 -8.86 10.89 28.82
CA LYS A 325 -9.31 12.23 29.20
C LYS A 325 -9.78 12.99 27.95
N ASP A 326 -10.98 13.54 27.99
CA ASP A 326 -11.54 14.50 27.02
C ASP A 326 -11.75 15.84 27.73
#